data_AF-A0A7J7STT6-F1
#
_entry.id   AF-A0A7J7STT6-F1
#
_cell.length_a   1.000
_cell.length_b   1.000
_cell.length_c   1.000
_cell.angle_alpha   90.00
_cell.angle_beta   90.00
_cell.angle_gamma   90.00
#
_symmetry.space_group_name_H-M   'P 1'
#
loop_
_entity.id
_entity.type
_entity.pdbx_description
1 polymer ?
#
loop_
_entity_poly.entity_id
_entity_poly.type
_entity_poly.pdbx_seq_one_letter_code
_entity_poly.pdbx_strand_id
1 'polypeptide(L)'
;MMIHGFQSSHRDFSFGPWTLTATKTHIMKSADVEKNEGEHSKEVIKPYDWTFTTDYKGTLLGESLKLKVVPTTDHIDTEKLKAREQIKFFEEVLLFEDELHDHGVSSLSVKIRVMPSSFFLLLRFFLRIDGVLIRMNDTRLYHEADKTYMLREYTSRESRIANLMHVPPSLFTEPNEMSQHLPIKERVCEKLLFPEKIDQNPTDSQANAPVE
;
A
#
# COMPACT_ATOMS: atom_id res chain seq x y z
N MET A 1 10.20 24.03 -28.01
CA MET A 1 9.41 22.90 -27.46
C MET A 1 9.87 22.71 -26.02
N MET A 2 9.10 23.16 -25.03
CA MET A 2 9.53 23.08 -23.63
C MET A 2 9.36 21.66 -23.11
N ILE A 3 10.47 20.92 -23.06
CA ILE A 3 10.58 19.66 -22.33
C ILE A 3 10.36 20.00 -20.85
N HIS A 4 9.17 19.70 -20.32
CA HIS A 4 8.95 19.75 -18.88
C HIS A 4 9.75 18.62 -18.26
N GLY A 5 10.95 18.94 -17.78
CA GLY A 5 11.78 18.01 -17.02
C GLY A 5 11.02 17.51 -15.79
N PHE A 6 11.17 16.23 -15.46
CA PHE A 6 10.64 15.68 -14.22
C PHE A 6 11.21 16.46 -13.04
N GLN A 7 10.35 17.19 -12.32
CA GLN A 7 10.76 17.97 -11.18
C GLN A 7 10.64 17.11 -9.92
N SER A 8 11.78 16.78 -9.32
CA SER A 8 11.80 16.14 -8.01
C SER A 8 11.04 17.02 -7.01
N SER A 9 10.15 16.43 -6.23
CA SER A 9 9.38 17.16 -5.22
C SER A 9 9.59 16.53 -3.85
N HIS A 10 9.78 17.37 -2.85
CA HIS A 10 9.92 16.99 -1.45
C HIS A 10 8.94 17.83 -0.63
N ARG A 11 8.05 17.18 0.12
CA ARG A 11 7.04 17.84 0.95
C ARG A 11 6.87 17.10 2.26
N ASP A 12 6.95 17.84 3.36
CA ASP A 12 6.73 17.31 4.71
C ASP A 12 5.36 17.74 5.24
N PHE A 13 4.68 16.80 5.90
CA PHE A 13 3.37 17.02 6.50
C PHE A 13 3.37 16.50 7.93
N SER A 14 3.27 17.41 8.90
CA SER A 14 3.15 17.03 10.30
C SER A 14 1.68 16.73 10.67
N PHE A 15 1.47 15.61 11.37
CA PHE A 15 0.20 15.17 11.91
C PHE A 15 0.44 14.56 13.31
N GLY A 16 -0.09 15.18 14.36
CA GLY A 16 0.29 14.84 15.73
C GLY A 16 1.83 14.90 15.95
N PRO A 17 2.44 13.88 16.59
CA PRO A 17 3.89 13.82 16.79
C PRO A 17 4.67 13.29 15.56
N TRP A 18 4.00 13.07 14.43
CA TRP A 18 4.56 12.42 13.25
C TRP A 18 4.71 13.38 12.07
N THR A 19 5.68 13.10 11.19
CA THR A 19 5.86 13.79 9.92
C THR A 19 5.82 12.77 8.78
N LEU A 20 4.93 12.98 7.82
CA LEU A 20 4.93 12.26 6.55
C LEU A 20 5.76 13.06 5.54
N THR A 21 6.81 12.43 5.02
CA THR A 21 7.66 13.01 3.98
C THR A 21 7.31 12.39 2.62
N ALA A 22 6.67 13.18 1.76
CA ALA A 22 6.40 12.82 0.38
C ALA A 22 7.59 13.23 -0.50
N THR A 23 8.35 12.23 -0.97
CA THR A 23 9.48 12.44 -1.90
C THR A 23 9.17 11.78 -3.24
N LYS A 24 9.12 12.58 -4.30
CA LYS A 24 8.94 12.13 -5.68
C LYS A 24 10.26 12.33 -6.41
N THR A 25 10.99 11.24 -6.64
CA THR A 25 12.27 11.19 -7.36
C THR A 25 12.13 10.40 -8.66
N HIS A 26 13.12 10.51 -9.56
CA HIS A 26 13.21 9.63 -10.71
C HIS A 26 13.20 8.16 -10.27
N ILE A 27 12.67 7.27 -11.11
CA ILE A 27 12.64 5.82 -10.89
C ILE A 27 14.01 5.38 -10.36
N MET A 28 14.06 4.99 -9.08
CA MET A 28 15.25 4.36 -8.54
C MET A 28 15.45 3.07 -9.32
N LYS A 29 16.67 2.83 -9.83
CA LYS A 29 17.00 1.52 -10.38
C LYS A 29 16.65 0.48 -9.32
N SER A 30 15.78 -0.47 -9.68
CA SER A 30 15.67 -1.70 -8.92
C SER A 30 17.08 -2.27 -8.77
N ALA A 31 17.48 -2.68 -7.58
CA ALA A 31 18.64 -3.55 -7.44
C ALA A 31 18.47 -4.67 -8.46
N ASP A 32 19.48 -4.88 -9.31
CA ASP A 32 19.41 -5.80 -10.43
C ASP A 32 18.80 -7.13 -9.96
N VAL A 33 17.64 -7.49 -10.53
CA VAL A 33 17.09 -8.83 -10.34
C VAL A 33 18.02 -9.75 -11.10
N GLU A 34 19.01 -10.31 -10.41
CA GLU A 34 19.75 -11.45 -10.94
C GLU A 34 18.73 -12.50 -11.36
N LYS A 35 18.83 -12.96 -12.61
CA LYS A 35 18.11 -14.11 -13.13
C LYS A 35 18.51 -15.33 -12.31
N ASN A 36 17.84 -15.55 -11.20
CA ASN A 36 17.94 -16.76 -10.42
C ASN A 36 16.65 -17.56 -10.62
N GLU A 37 16.51 -18.19 -11.79
CA GLU A 37 15.52 -19.24 -12.05
C GLU A 37 15.94 -20.52 -11.31
N GLY A 38 16.12 -20.44 -9.99
CA GLY A 38 16.76 -21.48 -9.19
C GLY A 38 16.18 -21.72 -7.79
N GLU A 39 15.13 -20.99 -7.39
CA GLU A 39 14.42 -21.29 -6.14
C GLU A 39 13.05 -21.90 -6.45
N HIS A 40 13.04 -23.23 -6.62
CA HIS A 40 11.81 -24.00 -6.59
C HIS A 40 11.23 -23.96 -5.17
N SER A 41 10.42 -22.93 -4.88
CA SER A 41 9.46 -23.00 -3.80
C SER A 41 8.57 -24.24 -4.03
N LYS A 42 8.08 -24.87 -2.96
CA LYS A 42 7.21 -26.06 -3.03
C LYS A 42 5.83 -25.78 -3.68
N GLU A 43 5.66 -24.61 -4.30
CA GLU A 43 4.43 -24.21 -4.94
C GLU A 43 4.31 -24.85 -6.33
N VAL A 44 3.11 -25.31 -6.65
CA VAL A 44 2.77 -25.86 -7.96
C VAL A 44 3.12 -24.82 -9.02
N ILE A 45 3.98 -25.17 -9.97
CA ILE A 45 4.38 -24.30 -11.08
C ILE A 45 3.12 -23.92 -11.86
N LYS A 46 2.65 -22.69 -11.70
CA LYS A 46 1.55 -22.14 -12.49
C LYS A 46 2.12 -21.60 -13.79
N PRO A 47 1.48 -21.87 -14.95
CA PRO A 47 1.88 -21.25 -16.20
C PRO A 47 1.73 -19.73 -16.09
N TYR A 48 2.68 -18.99 -16.67
CA TYR A 48 2.62 -17.54 -16.73
C TYR A 48 1.41 -17.08 -17.55
N ASP A 49 0.56 -16.24 -16.97
CA ASP A 49 -0.76 -15.89 -17.54
C ASP A 49 -0.82 -14.50 -18.19
N TRP A 50 0.31 -13.77 -18.25
CA TRP A 50 0.42 -12.41 -18.81
C TRP A 50 -0.50 -11.35 -18.19
N THR A 51 -1.12 -11.64 -17.04
CA THR A 51 -2.04 -10.69 -16.39
C THR A 51 -1.35 -9.71 -15.46
N PHE A 52 -0.06 -9.93 -15.18
CA PHE A 52 0.74 -9.18 -14.19
C PHE A 52 0.09 -9.13 -12.80
N THR A 53 -0.74 -10.14 -12.46
CA THR A 53 -1.37 -10.21 -11.15
C THR A 53 -0.34 -10.23 -10.04
N THR A 54 -0.49 -9.31 -9.09
CA THR A 54 0.40 -9.19 -7.93
C THR A 54 -0.37 -9.15 -6.63
N ASP A 55 0.18 -9.79 -5.60
CA ASP A 55 -0.25 -9.72 -4.21
C ASP A 55 0.61 -8.75 -3.39
N TYR A 56 1.39 -7.89 -4.06
CA TYR A 56 2.29 -6.92 -3.43
C TYR A 56 1.57 -6.05 -2.37
N LYS A 57 2.12 -6.07 -1.15
CA LYS A 57 1.58 -5.38 0.04
C LYS A 57 2.45 -4.20 0.50
N GLY A 58 3.33 -3.72 -0.38
CA GLY A 58 4.34 -2.69 -0.06
C GLY A 58 5.68 -3.28 0.40
N THR A 59 6.76 -2.57 0.09
CA THR A 59 8.12 -2.87 0.56
C THR A 59 8.37 -2.16 1.89
N LEU A 60 8.79 -2.91 2.91
CA LEU A 60 9.20 -2.34 4.19
C LEU A 60 10.60 -1.73 4.05
N LEU A 61 10.71 -0.44 4.36
CA LEU A 61 11.98 0.30 4.34
C LEU A 61 12.56 0.38 5.76
N GLY A 62 13.89 0.52 5.86
CA GLY A 62 14.62 0.68 7.12
C GLY A 62 15.81 -0.27 7.24
N GLU A 63 17.01 0.28 7.37
CA GLU A 63 18.25 -0.49 7.55
C GLU A 63 18.35 -1.07 8.96
N SER A 64 18.14 -0.21 9.98
CA SER A 64 18.27 -0.56 11.40
C SER A 64 16.94 -0.70 12.15
N LEU A 65 15.94 0.12 11.80
CA LEU A 65 14.63 0.17 12.45
C LEU A 65 13.56 -0.38 11.49
N LYS A 66 13.21 -1.66 11.65
CA LYS A 66 12.23 -2.34 10.79
C LYS A 66 10.88 -2.46 11.48
N LEU A 67 9.82 -2.22 10.72
CA LEU A 67 8.45 -2.48 11.15
C LEU A 67 8.26 -4.00 11.35
N LYS A 68 7.72 -4.39 12.50
CA LYS A 68 7.39 -5.79 12.77
C LYS A 68 5.96 -6.07 12.31
N VAL A 69 5.82 -6.96 11.33
CA VAL A 69 4.52 -7.43 10.84
C VAL A 69 3.99 -8.50 11.79
N VAL A 70 2.79 -8.31 12.33
CA VAL A 70 2.10 -9.32 13.14
C VAL A 70 0.66 -9.51 12.65
N PRO A 71 0.13 -10.75 12.62
CA PRO A 71 -1.28 -10.98 12.34
C PRO A 71 -2.18 -10.28 13.35
N THR A 72 -3.35 -9.81 12.91
CA THR A 72 -4.32 -9.18 13.82
C THR A 72 -5.75 -9.50 13.41
N THR A 73 -6.66 -9.42 14.39
CA THR A 73 -8.11 -9.42 14.20
C THR A 73 -8.69 -8.01 14.09
N ASP A 74 -7.87 -6.98 14.31
CA ASP A 74 -8.29 -5.59 14.22
C ASP A 74 -8.56 -5.22 12.76
N HIS A 75 -9.62 -4.43 12.56
CA HIS A 75 -10.02 -3.96 11.24
C HIS A 75 -9.89 -2.45 11.10
N ILE A 76 -9.66 -2.00 9.86
CA ILE A 76 -9.68 -0.57 9.54
C ILE A 76 -11.13 -0.09 9.67
N ASP A 77 -11.35 0.82 10.59
CA ASP A 77 -12.66 1.42 10.83
C ASP A 77 -13.04 2.34 9.68
N THR A 78 -13.89 1.84 8.79
CA THR A 78 -14.38 2.60 7.63
C THR A 78 -15.26 3.79 8.01
N GLU A 79 -15.85 3.80 9.21
CA GLU A 79 -16.66 4.94 9.69
C GLU A 79 -15.78 6.14 10.00
N LYS A 80 -14.61 5.90 10.61
CA LYS A 80 -13.59 6.94 10.81
C LYS A 80 -13.10 7.53 9.50
N LEU A 81 -12.97 6.72 8.44
CA LEU A 81 -12.59 7.21 7.10
C LEU A 81 -13.67 8.07 6.42
N LYS A 82 -14.94 7.94 6.84
CA LYS A 82 -16.05 8.79 6.38
C LYS A 82 -16.11 10.12 7.16
N ALA A 83 -15.43 10.23 8.29
CA ALA A 83 -15.35 11.48 9.03
C ALA A 83 -14.78 12.60 8.14
N ARG A 84 -15.44 13.76 8.16
CA ARG A 84 -15.05 14.91 7.35
C ARG A 84 -13.90 15.67 8.00
N GLU A 85 -12.73 15.04 8.06
CA GLU A 85 -11.49 15.76 8.35
C GLU A 85 -10.96 16.43 7.07
N GLN A 86 -10.35 17.60 7.23
CA GLN A 86 -9.70 18.29 6.11
C GLN A 86 -8.55 17.43 5.58
N ILE A 87 -8.58 17.13 4.28
CA ILE A 87 -7.46 16.46 3.63
C ILE A 87 -6.33 17.49 3.50
N LYS A 88 -5.29 17.34 4.32
CA LYS A 88 -4.09 18.17 4.27
C LYS A 88 -3.23 17.85 3.04
N PHE A 89 -3.19 16.57 2.68
CA PHE A 89 -2.44 16.08 1.52
C PHE A 89 -3.19 14.94 0.83
N PHE A 90 -3.20 14.99 -0.49
CA PHE A 90 -3.67 13.92 -1.35
C PHE A 90 -2.70 13.78 -2.52
N GLU A 91 -2.33 12.55 -2.84
CA GLU A 91 -1.51 12.23 -3.99
C GLU A 91 -1.88 10.84 -4.51
N GLU A 92 -1.83 10.68 -5.82
CA GLU A 92 -2.07 9.42 -6.51
C GLU A 92 -0.95 9.18 -7.51
N VAL A 93 -0.42 7.96 -7.51
CA VAL A 93 0.70 7.54 -8.34
C VAL A 93 0.33 6.23 -9.03
N LEU A 94 0.32 6.25 -10.37
CA LEU A 94 0.26 5.06 -11.20
C LEU A 94 1.64 4.40 -11.21
N LEU A 95 1.72 3.12 -10.84
CA LEU A 95 2.97 2.35 -10.84
C LEU A 95 3.19 1.66 -12.19
N PHE A 96 2.17 0.98 -12.71
CA PHE A 96 2.15 0.46 -14.08
C PHE A 96 0.72 0.34 -14.61
N GLU A 97 0.62 0.28 -15.93
CA GLU A 97 -0.62 -0.02 -16.66
C GLU A 97 -0.26 -0.77 -17.95
N ASP A 98 -1.07 -1.76 -18.31
CA ASP A 98 -0.95 -2.57 -19.53
C ASP A 98 -2.36 -2.86 -20.08
N GLU A 99 -2.54 -2.79 -21.39
CA GLU A 99 -3.82 -2.98 -22.08
C GLU A 99 -4.08 -4.45 -22.49
N LEU A 100 -3.21 -5.38 -22.09
CA LEU A 100 -3.31 -6.81 -22.34
C LEU A 100 -3.50 -7.15 -23.83
N HIS A 101 -2.80 -6.43 -24.71
CA HIS A 101 -2.99 -6.51 -26.18
C HIS A 101 -4.45 -6.27 -26.60
N ASP A 102 -5.06 -5.19 -26.11
CA ASP A 102 -6.45 -4.80 -26.36
C ASP A 102 -7.52 -5.78 -25.82
N HIS A 103 -7.14 -6.68 -24.91
CA HIS A 103 -8.06 -7.62 -24.25
C HIS A 103 -8.49 -7.20 -22.85
N GLY A 104 -8.16 -5.98 -22.44
CA GLY A 104 -8.66 -5.39 -21.20
C GLY A 104 -7.68 -4.40 -20.59
N VAL A 105 -7.48 -4.49 -19.28
CA VAL A 105 -6.53 -3.63 -18.56
C VAL A 105 -5.98 -4.34 -17.33
N SER A 106 -4.69 -4.18 -17.09
CA SER A 106 -4.00 -4.52 -15.86
C SER A 106 -3.28 -3.28 -15.34
N SER A 107 -3.67 -2.77 -14.18
CA SER A 107 -3.07 -1.57 -13.61
C SER A 107 -2.83 -1.68 -12.12
N LEU A 108 -1.78 -1.00 -11.66
CA LEU A 108 -1.43 -0.89 -10.26
C LEU A 108 -1.22 0.57 -9.92
N SER A 109 -2.06 1.12 -9.03
CA SER A 109 -1.92 2.50 -8.56
C SER A 109 -1.95 2.56 -7.03
N VAL A 110 -1.32 3.60 -6.48
CA VAL A 110 -1.34 3.90 -5.05
C VAL A 110 -1.81 5.33 -4.83
N LYS A 111 -2.72 5.52 -3.88
CA LYS A 111 -3.15 6.85 -3.44
C LYS A 111 -3.10 6.98 -1.94
N ILE A 112 -2.78 8.18 -1.47
CA ILE A 112 -2.67 8.51 -0.06
C ILE A 112 -3.50 9.75 0.26
N ARG A 113 -4.15 9.74 1.43
CA ARG A 113 -4.82 10.87 2.05
C ARG A 113 -4.24 11.07 3.44
N VAL A 114 -3.87 12.31 3.76
CA VAL A 114 -3.37 12.70 5.07
C VAL A 114 -4.33 13.69 5.70
N MET A 115 -4.71 13.40 6.92
CA MET A 115 -5.62 14.17 7.75
C MET A 115 -4.85 14.69 8.97
N PRO A 116 -5.40 15.65 9.75
CA PRO A 116 -4.75 16.10 10.98
C PRO A 116 -4.46 14.99 11.99
N SER A 117 -5.33 13.98 12.11
CA SER A 117 -5.27 12.92 13.13
C SER A 117 -4.72 11.59 12.61
N SER A 118 -4.67 11.39 11.30
CA SER A 118 -4.43 10.08 10.68
C SER A 118 -3.99 10.19 9.23
N PHE A 119 -3.54 9.09 8.65
CA PHE A 119 -3.46 8.96 7.19
C PHE A 119 -4.03 7.63 6.72
N PHE A 120 -4.45 7.60 5.46
CA PHE A 120 -4.96 6.41 4.78
C PHE A 120 -4.31 6.27 3.40
N LEU A 121 -3.82 5.08 3.10
CA LEU A 121 -3.24 4.72 1.81
C LEU A 121 -3.99 3.52 1.22
N LEU A 122 -4.28 3.58 -0.07
CA LEU A 122 -4.83 2.48 -0.86
C LEU A 122 -3.90 2.19 -2.03
N LEU A 123 -3.26 1.03 -2.01
CA LEU A 123 -2.64 0.40 -3.17
C LEU A 123 -3.67 -0.53 -3.79
N ARG A 124 -3.99 -0.32 -5.06
CA ARG A 124 -4.98 -1.09 -5.80
C ARG A 124 -4.38 -1.65 -7.07
N PHE A 125 -4.36 -2.97 -7.15
CA PHE A 125 -4.24 -3.69 -8.41
C PHE A 125 -5.64 -3.91 -8.98
N PHE A 126 -5.85 -3.54 -10.24
CA PHE A 126 -7.09 -3.75 -10.96
C PHE A 126 -6.81 -4.49 -12.26
N LEU A 127 -7.51 -5.60 -12.46
CA LEU A 127 -7.43 -6.43 -13.66
C LEU A 127 -8.83 -6.64 -14.21
N ARG A 128 -9.01 -6.29 -15.48
CA ARG A 128 -10.17 -6.66 -16.26
C ARG A 128 -9.68 -7.37 -17.51
N ILE A 129 -10.21 -8.56 -17.75
CA ILE A 129 -10.08 -9.26 -19.03
C ILE A 129 -11.46 -9.25 -19.65
N ASP A 130 -11.60 -8.60 -20.80
CA ASP A 130 -12.88 -8.32 -21.42
C ASP A 130 -13.64 -9.61 -21.72
N GLY A 131 -14.90 -9.66 -21.30
CA GLY A 131 -15.75 -10.86 -21.39
C GLY A 131 -15.39 -12.03 -20.47
N VAL A 132 -14.25 -12.01 -19.77
CA VAL A 132 -13.76 -13.13 -18.97
C VAL A 132 -13.94 -12.91 -17.47
N LEU A 133 -13.18 -12.00 -16.86
CA LEU A 133 -13.18 -11.79 -15.41
C LEU A 133 -12.73 -10.38 -15.02
N ILE A 134 -13.09 -10.00 -13.80
CA ILE A 134 -12.58 -8.83 -13.11
C ILE A 134 -11.97 -9.29 -11.78
N ARG A 135 -10.72 -8.88 -11.54
CA ARG A 135 -9.96 -9.13 -10.30
C ARG A 135 -9.47 -7.81 -9.75
N MET A 136 -9.48 -7.69 -8.43
CA MET A 136 -9.01 -6.51 -7.74
C MET A 136 -8.33 -6.90 -6.43
N ASN A 137 -7.07 -6.49 -6.28
CA ASN A 137 -6.32 -6.69 -5.04
C ASN A 137 -6.08 -5.32 -4.41
N ASP A 138 -6.68 -5.10 -3.24
CA ASP A 138 -6.54 -3.87 -2.48
C ASP A 138 -5.65 -4.13 -1.26
N THR A 139 -4.58 -3.36 -1.11
CA THR A 139 -3.82 -3.22 0.13
C THR A 139 -4.13 -1.85 0.73
N ARG A 140 -4.84 -1.84 1.86
CA ARG A 140 -5.17 -0.65 2.64
C ARG A 140 -4.17 -0.52 3.78
N LEU A 141 -3.65 0.68 3.99
CA LEU A 141 -2.79 1.01 5.12
C LEU A 141 -3.37 2.22 5.85
N TYR A 142 -3.55 2.09 7.15
CA TYR A 142 -4.15 3.11 8.00
C TYR A 142 -3.34 3.31 9.27
N HIS A 143 -3.22 4.56 9.71
CA HIS A 143 -2.51 4.92 10.93
C HIS A 143 -3.16 6.13 11.59
N GLU A 144 -3.37 6.05 12.89
CA GLU A 144 -3.81 7.15 13.75
C GLU A 144 -2.61 7.66 14.55
N ALA A 145 -2.50 8.98 14.70
CA ALA A 145 -1.33 9.64 15.27
C ALA A 145 -1.00 9.22 16.71
N ASP A 146 -2.01 8.77 17.46
CA ASP A 146 -1.94 8.31 18.85
C ASP A 146 -1.49 6.84 18.98
N LYS A 147 -1.46 6.08 17.87
CA LYS A 147 -1.10 4.65 17.86
C LYS A 147 0.38 4.44 17.53
N THR A 148 0.98 3.43 18.13
CA THR A 148 2.36 2.99 17.84
C THR A 148 2.42 1.87 16.79
N TYR A 149 1.39 1.79 15.95
CA TYR A 149 1.28 0.80 14.89
C TYR A 149 0.47 1.35 13.71
N MET A 150 0.59 0.68 12.57
CA MET A 150 -0.30 0.85 11.41
C MET A 150 -1.10 -0.42 11.21
N LEU A 151 -2.33 -0.30 10.71
CA LEU A 151 -3.14 -1.42 10.25
C LEU A 151 -2.97 -1.59 8.75
N ARG A 152 -2.60 -2.78 8.31
CA ARG A 152 -2.53 -3.17 6.91
C ARG A 152 -3.56 -4.26 6.63
N GLU A 153 -4.50 -3.97 5.74
CA GLU A 153 -5.52 -4.92 5.30
C GLU A 153 -5.38 -5.21 3.81
N TYR A 154 -5.12 -6.46 3.48
CA TYR A 154 -5.13 -6.97 2.12
C TYR A 154 -6.46 -7.66 1.83
N THR A 155 -7.07 -7.35 0.69
CA THR A 155 -8.24 -8.07 0.18
C THR A 155 -8.06 -8.39 -1.29
N SER A 156 -8.16 -9.66 -1.66
CA SER A 156 -8.29 -10.10 -3.05
C SER A 156 -9.74 -10.39 -3.37
N ARG A 157 -10.24 -9.77 -4.44
CA ARG A 157 -11.61 -9.91 -4.94
C ARG A 157 -11.58 -10.35 -6.38
N GLU A 158 -12.47 -11.26 -6.75
CA GLU A 158 -12.52 -11.76 -8.12
C GLU A 158 -13.91 -12.30 -8.47
N SER A 159 -14.39 -11.96 -9.67
CA SER A 159 -15.53 -12.63 -10.28
C SER A 159 -15.36 -12.76 -11.79
N ARG A 160 -15.90 -13.85 -12.35
CA ARG A 160 -16.12 -13.94 -13.79
C ARG A 160 -17.17 -12.93 -14.22
N ILE A 161 -17.02 -12.34 -15.40
CA ILE A 161 -17.98 -11.37 -15.96
C ILE A 161 -19.36 -12.01 -16.12
N ALA A 162 -19.44 -13.30 -16.45
CA ALA A 162 -20.69 -14.06 -16.52
C ALA A 162 -21.54 -14.00 -15.22
N ASN A 163 -20.92 -13.83 -14.04
CA ASN A 163 -21.64 -13.71 -12.77
C ASN A 163 -22.05 -12.27 -12.45
N LEU A 164 -21.57 -11.29 -13.22
CA LEU A 164 -21.77 -9.85 -13.04
C LEU A 164 -22.78 -9.28 -14.04
N MET A 165 -23.59 -10.12 -14.71
CA MET A 165 -24.59 -9.70 -15.70
C MET A 165 -25.68 -8.76 -15.14
N HIS A 166 -25.85 -8.72 -13.83
CA HIS A 166 -26.76 -7.80 -13.14
C HIS A 166 -26.17 -6.39 -12.95
N VAL A 167 -24.87 -6.22 -13.21
CA VAL A 167 -24.14 -4.95 -13.07
C VAL A 167 -24.04 -4.29 -14.45
N PRO A 168 -24.35 -3.00 -14.60
CA PRO A 168 -24.17 -2.28 -15.86
C PRO A 168 -22.73 -2.38 -16.37
N PRO A 169 -22.49 -2.71 -17.66
CA PRO A 169 -21.14 -2.82 -18.22
C PRO A 169 -20.29 -1.55 -18.11
N SER A 170 -20.92 -0.38 -18.04
CA SER A 170 -20.25 0.90 -17.79
C SER A 170 -19.51 0.95 -16.45
N LEU A 171 -19.92 0.15 -15.47
CA LEU A 171 -19.23 0.06 -14.19
C LEU A 171 -17.99 -0.82 -14.26
N PHE A 172 -17.82 -1.68 -15.27
CA PHE A 172 -16.64 -2.55 -15.38
C PHE A 172 -15.33 -1.78 -15.57
N THR A 173 -15.41 -0.50 -15.96
CA THR A 173 -14.28 0.42 -16.05
C THR A 173 -14.06 1.24 -14.79
N GLU A 174 -14.91 1.09 -13.76
CA GLU A 174 -14.91 1.89 -12.53
C GLU A 174 -14.51 1.02 -11.32
N PRO A 175 -13.22 0.98 -10.94
CA PRO A 175 -12.75 0.07 -9.87
C PRO A 175 -13.41 0.33 -8.51
N ASN A 176 -13.76 1.59 -8.22
CA ASN A 176 -14.40 1.95 -6.95
C ASN A 176 -15.80 1.35 -6.83
N GLU A 177 -16.61 1.43 -7.89
CA GLU A 177 -17.96 0.86 -7.92
C GLU A 177 -17.90 -0.67 -7.97
N MET A 178 -17.02 -1.23 -8.82
CA MET A 178 -16.87 -2.68 -8.95
C MET A 178 -16.47 -3.38 -7.66
N SER A 179 -15.72 -2.70 -6.78
CA SER A 179 -15.29 -3.26 -5.51
C SER A 179 -16.44 -3.82 -4.65
N GLN A 180 -17.64 -3.26 -4.79
CA GLN A 180 -18.85 -3.64 -4.04
C GLN A 180 -19.50 -4.91 -4.60
N HIS A 181 -19.32 -5.19 -5.88
CA HIS A 181 -19.93 -6.33 -6.58
C HIS A 181 -19.03 -7.57 -6.62
N LEU A 182 -17.72 -7.41 -6.42
CA LEU A 182 -16.78 -8.51 -6.48
C LEU A 182 -16.69 -9.25 -5.12
N PRO A 183 -16.89 -10.59 -5.11
CA PRO A 183 -16.78 -11.39 -3.90
C PRO A 183 -15.31 -11.48 -3.46
N ILE A 184 -15.10 -11.51 -2.15
CA ILE A 184 -13.78 -11.60 -1.54
C ILE A 184 -13.33 -13.07 -1.59
N LYS A 185 -12.14 -13.29 -2.15
CA LYS A 185 -11.48 -14.61 -2.20
C LYS A 185 -10.47 -14.78 -1.07
N GLU A 186 -9.78 -13.70 -0.72
CA GLU A 186 -8.77 -13.69 0.33
C GLU A 186 -8.86 -12.38 1.12
N ARG A 187 -8.64 -12.49 2.43
CA ARG A 187 -8.49 -11.34 3.31
C ARG A 187 -7.39 -11.62 4.33
N VAL A 188 -6.45 -10.70 4.47
CA VAL A 188 -5.37 -10.76 5.45
C VAL A 188 -5.29 -9.42 6.18
N CYS A 189 -5.25 -9.47 7.51
CA CYS A 189 -5.17 -8.28 8.37
C CYS A 189 -3.91 -8.37 9.24
N GLU A 190 -3.10 -7.31 9.20
CA GLU A 190 -1.80 -7.25 9.86
C GLU A 190 -1.63 -5.92 10.59
N LYS A 191 -0.92 -5.96 11.72
CA LYS A 191 -0.37 -4.77 12.36
C LYS A 191 1.09 -4.62 11.99
N LEU A 192 1.47 -3.42 11.58
CA LEU A 192 2.86 -3.01 11.43
C LEU A 192 3.25 -2.26 12.71
N LEU A 193 3.89 -2.97 13.64
CA LEU A 193 4.33 -2.39 14.91
C LEU A 193 5.57 -1.52 14.70
N PHE A 194 5.58 -0.35 15.33
CA PHE A 194 6.74 0.51 15.32
C PHE A 194 7.85 -0.09 16.19
N PRO A 195 9.12 0.05 15.78
CA PRO A 195 10.22 -0.35 16.63
C PRO A 195 10.24 0.53 17.89
N GLU A 196 10.49 -0.08 19.03
CA GLU A 196 10.67 0.66 20.28
C GLU A 196 11.86 1.61 20.13
N LYS A 197 11.69 2.87 20.56
CA LYS A 197 12.83 3.78 20.68
C LYS A 197 13.81 3.16 21.66
N ILE A 198 15.01 2.84 21.20
CA ILE A 198 16.13 2.57 22.10
C ILE A 198 16.46 3.93 22.71
N ASP A 199 15.95 4.19 23.91
CA ASP A 199 16.42 5.31 24.73
C ASP A 199 17.90 5.07 25.02
N GLN A 200 18.79 5.72 24.26
CA GLN A 200 20.19 5.86 24.66
C GLN A 200 20.27 6.92 25.76
N ASN A 201 20.05 6.52 27.01
CA ASN A 201 20.49 7.27 28.17
C ASN A 201 21.19 6.32 29.16
N PRO A 202 22.53 6.20 29.12
CA PRO A 202 23.28 5.88 30.32
C PRO A 202 23.45 7.18 31.10
N THR A 203 22.53 7.43 32.04
CA THR A 203 22.72 8.45 33.06
C THR A 203 23.74 7.92 34.07
N ASP A 204 25.02 8.00 33.76
CA ASP A 204 26.06 7.84 34.77
C ASP A 204 26.08 9.08 35.66
N SER A 205 25.44 8.89 36.80
CA SER A 205 25.43 9.78 37.94
C SER A 205 26.82 9.71 38.60
N GLN A 206 27.78 10.53 38.17
CA GLN A 206 28.98 10.75 38.99
C GLN A 206 28.65 11.73 40.10
N ALA A 207 28.35 11.16 41.27
CA ALA A 207 28.29 11.87 42.54
C ALA A 207 29.65 12.48 42.86
N ASN A 208 29.68 13.81 42.99
CA ASN A 208 30.78 14.54 43.63
C ASN A 208 30.84 14.15 45.11
N ALA A 209 31.94 13.53 45.54
CA ALA A 209 32.34 13.46 46.94
C ALA A 209 33.35 14.58 47.23
N PRO A 210 33.21 15.38 48.30
CA PRO A 210 34.24 16.31 48.73
C PRO A 210 35.34 15.56 49.49
N VAL A 211 36.60 15.86 49.17
CA VAL A 211 37.77 15.41 49.93
C VAL A 211 38.14 16.51 50.91
N GLU A 212 38.20 16.12 52.18
CA GLU A 212 38.71 16.88 53.34
C GLU A 212 40.23 16.91 53.36
#